data_AF-A0A2A5HVS5-F1
#
_entry.id   AF-A0A2A5HVS5-F1
#
_cell.length_a   1.000
_cell.length_b   1.000
_cell.length_c   1.000
_cell.angle_alpha   90.00
_cell.angle_beta   90.00
_cell.angle_gamma   90.00
#
_symmetry.space_group_name_H-M   'P 1'
#
loop_
_entity.id
_entity.type
_entity.pdbx_description
1 polymer ?
#
loop_
_entity_poly.entity_id
_entity_poly.type
_entity_poly.pdbx_seq_one_letter_code
_entity_poly.pdbx_strand_id
1 'polypeptide(L)'
;MKIGISVLFSLVLLMSQQVFAHGGGHAHGPVTEAQAFTIAADAAMQLTVNDIGLAIGKLPASWASVPVEQMSMYKKDKAYYIVALINTSEKKTLYILMAPDGGTYDANFSGVFEGLK
;
A
#
# COMPACT_ATOMS: atom_id res chain seq x y z
N MET A 1 -9.55 37.31 -37.66
CA MET A 1 -10.37 36.45 -36.79
C MET A 1 -10.01 35.01 -37.15
N LYS A 2 -9.02 34.37 -36.52
CA LYS A 2 -8.95 33.84 -35.13
C LYS A 2 -9.89 32.68 -34.84
N ILE A 3 -9.98 31.66 -35.70
CA ILE A 3 -10.53 30.37 -35.26
C ILE A 3 -9.93 29.28 -36.16
N GLY A 4 -9.13 28.37 -35.59
CA GLY A 4 -8.68 27.19 -36.36
C GLY A 4 -7.58 26.36 -35.73
N ILE A 5 -6.73 26.94 -34.89
CA ILE A 5 -5.64 26.19 -34.23
C ILE A 5 -6.06 25.67 -32.83
N SER A 6 -7.16 26.18 -32.26
CA SER A 6 -7.61 25.81 -30.91
C SER A 6 -8.34 24.48 -30.79
N VAL A 7 -8.64 23.76 -31.88
CA VAL A 7 -9.38 22.48 -31.79
C VAL A 7 -8.45 21.28 -31.61
N LEU A 8 -7.18 21.39 -32.03
CA LEU A 8 -6.25 20.25 -32.00
C LEU A 8 -5.59 20.01 -30.64
N PHE A 9 -5.53 21.03 -29.77
CA PHE A 9 -4.89 20.91 -28.44
C PHE A 9 -5.79 20.28 -27.36
N SER A 10 -7.10 20.20 -27.60
CA SER A 10 -8.07 19.72 -26.60
C SER A 10 -8.24 18.19 -26.59
N LEU A 11 -7.72 17.47 -27.60
CA LEU A 11 -7.95 16.03 -27.75
C LEU A 11 -6.91 15.15 -27.02
N VAL A 12 -5.83 15.73 -26.50
CA VAL A 12 -4.72 14.98 -25.87
C VAL A 12 -4.89 14.82 -24.35
N LEU A 13 -5.83 15.52 -23.72
CA LEU A 13 -6.03 15.49 -22.26
C LEU A 13 -6.94 14.35 -21.75
N LEU A 14 -7.43 13.46 -22.63
CA LEU A 14 -8.31 12.35 -22.24
C LEU A 14 -7.57 11.05 -21.92
N MET A 15 -6.23 11.04 -21.96
CA MET A 15 -5.46 9.93 -21.41
C MET A 15 -5.22 10.17 -19.91
N SER A 16 -6.30 10.22 -19.14
CA SER A 16 -6.21 9.99 -17.70
C SER A 16 -5.59 8.61 -17.54
N GLN A 17 -4.31 8.57 -17.19
CA GLN A 17 -3.67 7.33 -16.80
C GLN A 17 -4.55 6.74 -15.70
N GLN A 18 -5.09 5.55 -15.93
CA GLN A 18 -5.69 4.75 -14.88
C GLN A 18 -4.56 4.38 -13.94
N VAL A 19 -4.22 5.29 -13.03
CA VAL A 19 -3.50 4.94 -11.83
C VAL A 19 -4.48 4.07 -11.07
N PHE A 20 -4.29 2.76 -11.15
CA PHE A 20 -4.90 1.82 -10.24
C PHE A 20 -4.41 2.22 -8.84
N ALA A 21 -5.15 3.10 -8.17
CA ALA A 21 -5.23 3.01 -6.72
C ALA A 21 -5.71 1.60 -6.46
N HIS A 22 -4.85 0.74 -5.88
CA HIS A 22 -5.09 -0.68 -5.66
C HIS A 22 -6.15 -0.91 -4.58
N GLY A 23 -7.34 -0.33 -4.75
CA GLY A 23 -8.46 -0.40 -3.84
C GLY A 23 -9.60 -1.21 -4.45
N GLY A 24 -9.67 -2.50 -4.07
CA GLY A 24 -10.93 -3.12 -3.69
C GLY A 24 -12.08 -3.19 -4.71
N GLY A 25 -11.81 -3.38 -6.00
CA GLY A 25 -12.87 -3.62 -6.97
C GLY A 25 -13.38 -5.07 -6.96
N HIS A 26 -14.49 -5.34 -6.27
CA HIS A 26 -15.35 -6.55 -6.30
C HIS A 26 -15.15 -7.66 -5.24
N ALA A 27 -14.73 -7.34 -4.01
CA ALA A 27 -14.89 -8.25 -2.87
C ALA A 27 -16.01 -7.75 -1.94
N HIS A 28 -17.10 -8.52 -1.81
CA HIS A 28 -18.24 -8.17 -0.95
C HIS A 28 -17.99 -8.44 0.56
N GLY A 29 -16.74 -8.61 0.99
CA GLY A 29 -16.40 -8.91 2.37
C GLY A 29 -14.92 -8.72 2.67
N PRO A 30 -14.53 -8.83 3.96
CA PRO A 30 -13.15 -8.60 4.36
C PRO A 30 -12.18 -9.57 3.69
N VAL A 31 -10.96 -9.09 3.39
CA VAL A 31 -9.89 -9.94 2.87
C VAL A 31 -9.53 -11.02 3.89
N THR A 32 -9.19 -12.18 3.36
CA THR A 32 -8.57 -13.26 4.14
C THR A 32 -7.20 -12.84 4.66
N GLU A 33 -6.68 -13.54 5.67
CA GLU A 33 -5.35 -13.27 6.22
C GLU A 33 -4.25 -13.48 5.17
N ALA A 34 -4.34 -14.53 4.35
CA ALA A 34 -3.41 -14.74 3.25
C ALA A 34 -3.43 -13.59 2.22
N GLN A 35 -4.61 -13.07 1.89
CA GLN A 35 -4.71 -11.89 1.02
C GLN A 35 -4.12 -10.64 1.67
N ALA A 36 -4.37 -10.42 2.97
CA ALA A 36 -3.78 -9.32 3.73
C ALA A 36 -2.24 -9.39 3.71
N PHE A 37 -1.65 -10.59 3.85
CA PHE A 37 -0.21 -10.79 3.75
C PHE A 37 0.34 -10.48 2.37
N THR A 38 -0.32 -10.95 1.30
CA THR A 38 0.08 -10.62 -0.08
C THR A 38 0.03 -9.12 -0.34
N ILE A 39 -1.03 -8.43 0.12
CA ILE A 39 -1.16 -6.97 -0.02
C ILE A 39 -0.07 -6.25 0.78
N ALA A 40 0.21 -6.71 2.00
CA ALA A 40 1.26 -6.13 2.83
C ALA A 40 2.65 -6.32 2.21
N ALA A 41 2.92 -7.48 1.61
CA ALA A 41 4.15 -7.76 0.87
C ALA A 41 4.32 -6.82 -0.33
N ASP A 42 3.27 -6.62 -1.12
CA ASP A 42 3.27 -5.71 -2.26
C ASP A 42 3.50 -4.26 -1.82
N ALA A 43 2.82 -3.82 -0.75
CA ALA A 43 3.03 -2.48 -0.19
C ALA A 43 4.49 -2.28 0.29
N ALA A 44 5.08 -3.26 0.98
CA ALA A 44 6.49 -3.21 1.37
C ALA A 44 7.43 -3.13 0.15
N MET A 45 7.15 -3.90 -0.91
CA MET A 45 7.89 -3.83 -2.17
C MET A 45 7.78 -2.45 -2.81
N GLN A 46 6.58 -1.86 -2.90
CA GLN A 46 6.39 -0.53 -3.46
C GLN A 46 7.16 0.55 -2.68
N LEU A 47 7.22 0.43 -1.35
CA LEU A 47 8.02 1.31 -0.49
C LEU A 47 9.54 1.16 -0.71
N THR A 48 10.01 0.07 -1.34
CA THR A 48 11.41 -0.05 -1.79
C THR A 48 11.71 0.68 -3.10
N VAL A 49 10.67 1.05 -3.85
CA VAL A 49 10.79 1.75 -5.12
C VAL A 49 10.54 3.24 -4.92
N ASN A 50 9.47 3.58 -4.20
CA ASN A 50 8.97 4.93 -4.03
C ASN A 50 9.10 5.40 -2.57
N ASP A 51 9.58 6.62 -2.38
CA ASP A 51 9.36 7.34 -1.14
C ASP A 51 8.02 8.07 -1.25
N ILE A 52 7.02 7.65 -0.46
CA ILE A 52 5.67 8.22 -0.48
C ILE A 52 5.47 9.26 0.63
N GLY A 53 6.55 9.70 1.29
CA GLY A 53 6.49 10.74 2.33
C GLY A 53 6.14 10.24 3.73
N LEU A 54 6.23 8.93 3.98
CA LEU A 54 6.11 8.39 5.34
C LEU A 54 7.37 8.70 6.16
N ALA A 55 7.25 8.75 7.48
CA ALA A 55 8.40 8.99 8.37
C ALA A 55 9.49 7.92 8.28
N ILE A 56 9.14 6.72 7.80
CA ILE A 56 10.09 5.62 7.54
C ILE A 56 10.92 5.82 6.25
N GLY A 57 10.55 6.78 5.41
CA GLY A 57 11.14 7.03 4.10
C GLY A 57 11.05 5.84 3.14
N LYS A 58 11.87 5.88 2.10
CA LYS A 58 12.08 4.74 1.19
C LYS A 58 12.74 3.55 1.92
N LEU A 59 12.18 2.36 1.76
CA LEU A 59 12.73 1.12 2.32
C LEU A 59 13.95 0.61 1.53
N PRO A 60 14.90 -0.07 2.20
CA PRO A 60 15.94 -0.84 1.53
C PRO A 60 15.37 -1.94 0.62
N ALA A 61 16.11 -2.31 -0.42
CA ALA A 61 15.69 -3.35 -1.38
C ALA A 61 15.42 -4.73 -0.74
N SER A 62 15.99 -5.01 0.43
CA SER A 62 15.75 -6.24 1.20
C SER A 62 14.28 -6.43 1.60
N TRP A 63 13.47 -5.37 1.59
CA TRP A 63 12.04 -5.43 1.89
C TRP A 63 11.17 -5.87 0.70
N ALA A 64 11.72 -5.93 -0.52
CA ALA A 64 10.96 -6.24 -1.73
C ALA A 64 10.49 -7.69 -1.83
N SER A 65 11.05 -8.58 -1.02
CA SER A 65 10.80 -10.02 -1.11
C SER A 65 10.79 -10.69 0.27
N VAL A 66 10.18 -10.04 1.27
CA VAL A 66 9.95 -10.68 2.58
C VAL A 66 8.99 -11.86 2.39
N PRO A 67 9.36 -13.10 2.77
CA PRO A 67 8.49 -14.27 2.62
C PRO A 67 7.23 -14.16 3.48
N VAL A 68 6.12 -14.72 3.02
CA VAL A 68 4.84 -14.71 3.75
C VAL A 68 4.96 -15.42 5.11
N GLU A 69 5.85 -16.40 5.23
CA GLU A 69 6.15 -17.10 6.48
C GLU A 69 6.81 -16.20 7.54
N GLN A 70 7.34 -15.04 7.14
CA GLN A 70 7.88 -14.01 8.03
C GLN A 70 6.84 -12.92 8.33
N MET A 71 5.57 -13.17 8.00
CA MET A 71 4.47 -12.26 8.24
C MET A 71 3.51 -12.81 9.28
N SER A 72 2.83 -11.90 9.98
CA SER A 72 1.80 -12.27 10.95
C SER A 72 0.74 -11.18 11.07
N MET A 73 -0.47 -11.59 11.44
CA MET A 73 -1.54 -10.68 11.81
C MET A 73 -1.25 -10.09 13.20
N TYR A 74 -0.60 -8.92 13.26
CA TYR A 74 -0.26 -8.26 14.51
C TYR A 74 -1.51 -7.78 15.26
N LYS A 75 -2.49 -7.25 14.52
CA LYS A 75 -3.80 -6.89 15.07
C LYS A 75 -4.88 -7.08 14.03
N LYS A 76 -6.03 -7.63 14.45
CA LYS A 76 -7.22 -7.78 13.63
C LYS A 76 -8.42 -7.17 14.35
N ASP A 77 -8.93 -6.07 13.84
CA ASP A 77 -10.16 -5.44 14.29
C ASP A 77 -11.23 -5.50 13.17
N LYS A 78 -12.48 -5.17 13.49
CA LYS A 78 -13.54 -5.00 12.50
C LYS A 78 -13.27 -3.81 11.57
N ALA A 79 -12.59 -2.78 12.07
CA ALA A 79 -12.33 -1.55 11.32
C ALA A 79 -10.99 -1.53 10.58
N TYR A 80 -10.01 -2.34 10.99
CA TYR A 80 -8.67 -2.36 10.39
C TYR A 80 -7.88 -3.61 10.77
N TYR A 81 -6.86 -3.90 9.98
CA TYR A 81 -5.83 -4.89 10.26
C TYR A 81 -4.46 -4.20 10.37
N ILE A 82 -3.58 -4.79 11.17
CA ILE A 82 -2.16 -4.47 11.19
C ILE A 82 -1.39 -5.75 10.88
N VAL A 83 -0.68 -5.76 9.76
CA VAL A 83 0.19 -6.87 9.36
C VAL A 83 1.63 -6.53 9.73
N ALA A 84 2.31 -7.44 10.41
CA ALA A 84 3.74 -7.34 10.69
C ALA A 84 4.54 -8.16 9.68
N LEU A 85 5.57 -7.57 9.09
CA LEU A 85 6.54 -8.22 8.22
C LEU A 85 7.92 -8.16 8.88
N ILE A 86 8.51 -9.31 9.17
CA ILE A 86 9.85 -9.40 9.76
C ILE A 86 10.86 -9.48 8.61
N ASN A 87 11.79 -8.53 8.56
CA ASN A 87 12.93 -8.60 7.66
C ASN A 87 14.17 -9.01 8.47
N THR A 88 14.59 -10.26 8.31
CA THR A 88 15.71 -10.84 9.06
C THR A 88 17.06 -10.23 8.67
N SER A 89 17.23 -9.73 7.43
CA SER A 89 18.43 -9.03 6.99
C SER A 89 18.60 -7.68 7.70
N GLU A 90 17.50 -6.95 7.87
CA GLU A 90 17.48 -5.64 8.54
C GLU A 90 17.34 -5.74 10.06
N LYS A 91 16.97 -6.93 10.58
CA LYS A 91 16.59 -7.15 11.99
C LYS A 91 15.50 -6.18 12.47
N LYS A 92 14.52 -5.94 11.60
CA LYS A 92 13.42 -4.99 11.82
C LYS A 92 12.09 -5.61 11.45
N THR A 93 11.03 -5.08 12.03
CA THR A 93 9.64 -5.42 11.71
C THR A 93 8.93 -4.20 11.16
N LEU A 94 8.40 -4.29 9.95
CA LEU A 94 7.52 -3.28 9.37
C LEU A 94 6.07 -3.64 9.73
N TYR A 95 5.31 -2.67 10.18
CA TYR A 95 3.89 -2.80 10.43
C TYR A 95 3.12 -2.01 9.39
N ILE A 96 2.15 -2.65 8.74
CA ILE A 96 1.30 -2.02 7.72
C ILE A 96 -0.13 -1.99 8.24
N LEU A 97 -0.68 -0.78 8.34
CA LEU A 97 -2.09 -0.54 8.65
C LEU A 97 -2.91 -0.63 7.38
N MET A 98 -3.96 -1.45 7.41
CA MET A 98 -4.86 -1.62 6.27
C MET A 98 -6.32 -1.76 6.69
N ALA A 99 -7.22 -1.41 5.78
CA ALA A 99 -8.65 -1.66 5.88
C ALA A 99 -8.98 -3.15 5.77
N PRO A 100 -10.16 -3.58 6.26
CA PRO A 100 -10.63 -4.94 6.07
C PRO A 100 -10.81 -5.32 4.60
N ASP A 101 -11.00 -4.37 3.68
CA ASP A 101 -11.10 -4.60 2.23
C ASP A 101 -9.72 -4.67 1.52
N GLY A 102 -8.63 -4.47 2.26
CA GLY A 102 -7.27 -4.52 1.75
C GLY A 102 -6.64 -3.17 1.40
N GLY A 103 -7.36 -2.05 1.51
CA GLY A 103 -6.75 -0.73 1.31
C GLY A 103 -5.66 -0.42 2.35
N THR A 104 -4.43 -0.10 1.94
CA THR A 104 -3.34 0.28 2.85
C THR A 104 -3.37 1.77 3.18
N TYR A 105 -3.12 2.12 4.44
CA TYR A 105 -3.21 3.51 4.92
C TYR A 105 -1.87 4.07 5.38
N ASP A 106 -1.09 3.29 6.11
CA ASP A 106 0.14 3.75 6.75
C ASP A 106 1.10 2.58 7.02
N ALA A 107 2.38 2.88 7.24
CA ALA A 107 3.38 1.91 7.65
C ALA A 107 4.44 2.51 8.58
N ASN A 108 4.84 1.75 9.61
CA ASN A 108 5.88 2.17 10.54
C ASN A 108 6.66 0.99 11.16
N PHE A 109 7.68 1.29 11.96
CA PHE A 109 8.49 0.28 12.67
C PHE A 109 8.13 0.11 14.15
N SER A 110 7.12 0.82 14.66
CA SER A 110 6.71 0.76 16.08
C SER A 110 5.51 -0.17 16.33
N GLY A 111 4.69 -0.41 15.30
CA GLY A 111 3.40 -1.11 15.42
C GLY A 111 2.30 -0.27 16.07
N VAL A 112 2.59 0.99 16.40
CA VAL A 112 1.66 1.93 17.03
C VAL A 112 1.18 2.92 15.98
N PHE A 113 -0.14 3.02 15.81
CA PHE A 113 -0.78 4.01 14.96
C PHE A 113 -1.76 4.82 15.82
N GLU A 114 -1.65 6.14 15.77
CA GLU A 114 -2.49 7.03 16.57
C GLU A 114 -3.89 7.15 15.97
N GLY A 115 -4.88 7.44 16.81
CA GLY A 115 -6.26 7.70 16.35
C GLY A 115 -7.07 6.47 15.93
N LEU A 116 -6.53 5.26 16.10
CA LEU A 116 -7.31 4.02 15.93
C LEU A 116 -8.38 3.92 17.04
N LYS A 117 -9.63 3.67 16.64
CA LYS A 117 -10.76 3.45 17.54
C LYS A 117 -11.13 1.97 17.59
#